data_AF-A0A7S2IV51-F1
#
_entry.id   AF-A0A7S2IV51-F1
#
_cell.length_a   1.000
_cell.length_b   1.000
_cell.length_c   1.000
_cell.angle_alpha   90.00
_cell.angle_beta   90.00
_cell.angle_gamma   90.00
#
_symmetry.space_group_name_H-M   'P 1'
#
loop_
_entity.id
_entity.type
_entity.pdbx_description
1 polymer ?
#
loop_
_entity_poly.entity_id
_entity_poly.type
_entity_poly.pdbx_seq_one_letter_code
_entity_poly.pdbx_strand_id
1 'polypeptide(L)'
;MTPECFGKVLRDGVAKGELAFTAKADVEVVTEQYSKAFEAAFSFVAELNYAALRWSDEQMKSLAQAITYAREHGGLTLCNEVDVTDNDASEAGLLALIDALAGAGCLLDARSNHLWSKAGEAAVRKAAEDNNVKVYL
;
A
#
# COMPACT_ATOMS: atom_id res chain seq x y z
N MET A 1 4.22 0.20 -3.26
CA MET A 1 5.13 -0.25 -4.33
C MET A 1 5.34 -1.75 -4.19
N THR A 2 5.22 -2.53 -5.26
CA THR A 2 5.48 -3.99 -5.23
C THR A 2 6.98 -4.30 -5.31
N PRO A 3 7.42 -5.52 -4.94
CA PRO A 3 8.81 -5.96 -5.13
C PRO A 3 9.32 -5.88 -6.57
N GLU A 4 8.49 -6.18 -7.57
CA GLU A 4 8.87 -6.08 -8.99
C GLU A 4 9.11 -4.62 -9.39
N CYS A 5 8.25 -3.71 -8.92
CA CYS A 5 8.38 -2.29 -9.18
C CYS A 5 9.67 -1.74 -8.54
N PHE A 6 9.95 -2.11 -7.29
CA PHE A 6 11.21 -1.81 -6.63
C PHE A 6 12.40 -2.31 -7.45
N GLY A 7 12.36 -3.59 -7.87
CA GLY A 7 13.45 -4.18 -8.63
C GLY A 7 13.68 -3.52 -9.98
N LYS A 8 12.61 -3.09 -10.65
CA LYS A 8 12.71 -2.30 -11.89
C LYS A 8 13.36 -0.94 -11.65
N VAL A 9 12.89 -0.18 -10.66
CA VAL A 9 13.45 1.15 -10.32
C VAL A 9 14.93 1.04 -9.98
N LEU A 10 15.31 0.04 -9.18
CA LEU A 10 16.71 -0.19 -8.80
C LEU A 10 17.57 -0.51 -10.03
N ARG A 11 17.15 -1.47 -10.87
CA ARG A 11 17.89 -1.85 -12.09
C ARG A 11 18.07 -0.66 -13.04
N ASP A 12 16.99 0.07 -13.32
CA ASP A 12 17.01 1.20 -14.25
C ASP A 12 17.90 2.33 -13.72
N GLY A 13 17.78 2.67 -12.42
CA GLY A 13 18.58 3.74 -11.81
C GLY A 13 20.09 3.41 -11.78
N VAL A 14 20.44 2.15 -11.49
CA VAL A 14 21.85 1.70 -11.52
C VAL A 14 22.39 1.67 -12.96
N ALA A 15 21.59 1.21 -13.93
CA ALA A 15 22.00 1.17 -15.33
C ALA A 15 22.25 2.57 -15.91
N LYS A 16 21.42 3.55 -15.54
CA LYS A 16 21.56 4.95 -15.96
C LYS A 16 22.62 5.74 -15.18
N GLY A 17 23.11 5.20 -14.07
CA GLY A 17 24.03 5.91 -13.16
C GLY A 17 23.34 6.97 -12.29
N GLU A 18 22.00 6.94 -12.20
CA GLU A 18 21.19 7.81 -11.34
C GLU A 18 21.22 7.33 -9.88
N LEU A 19 21.45 6.03 -9.65
CA LEU A 19 21.62 5.43 -8.33
C LEU A 19 23.05 4.94 -8.15
N ALA A 20 23.73 5.46 -7.12
CA ALA A 20 25.02 4.93 -6.69
C ALA A 20 24.82 3.55 -6.07
N PHE A 21 25.48 2.54 -6.62
CA PHE A 21 25.38 1.16 -6.15
C PHE A 21 26.76 0.52 -6.20
N THR A 22 27.25 0.10 -5.04
CA THR A 22 28.67 -0.21 -4.80
C THR A 22 29.18 -1.35 -5.68
N ALA A 23 28.36 -2.37 -5.92
CA ALA A 23 28.67 -3.48 -6.79
C ALA A 23 27.47 -3.79 -7.68
N LYS A 24 27.54 -3.41 -8.96
CA LYS A 24 26.44 -3.61 -9.93
C LYS A 24 25.99 -5.07 -10.04
N ALA A 25 26.88 -6.02 -9.77
CA ALA A 25 26.58 -7.45 -9.76
C ALA A 25 25.57 -7.84 -8.66
N ASP A 26 25.47 -7.06 -7.58
CA ASP A 26 24.61 -7.39 -6.42
C ASP A 26 23.17 -6.91 -6.59
N VAL A 27 22.81 -6.24 -7.69
CA VAL A 27 21.46 -5.73 -7.91
C VAL A 27 20.42 -6.85 -7.86
N GLU A 28 20.71 -7.99 -8.50
CA GLU A 28 19.78 -9.13 -8.48
C GLU A 28 19.65 -9.71 -7.07
N VAL A 29 20.77 -9.83 -6.33
CA VAL A 29 20.74 -10.28 -4.93
C VAL A 29 19.91 -9.36 -4.06
N VAL A 30 20.05 -8.03 -4.19
CA VAL A 30 19.28 -7.06 -3.42
C VAL A 30 17.80 -7.09 -3.75
N THR A 31 17.43 -7.21 -5.02
CA THR A 31 16.02 -7.29 -5.41
C THR A 31 15.36 -8.60 -4.94
N GLU A 32 16.08 -9.72 -4.96
CA GLU A 32 15.62 -10.98 -4.40
C GLU A 32 15.43 -10.89 -2.87
N GLN A 33 16.41 -10.33 -2.16
CA GLN A 33 16.33 -10.16 -0.71
C GLN A 33 15.20 -9.21 -0.29
N TYR A 34 14.99 -8.13 -1.04
CA TYR A 34 13.87 -7.22 -0.81
C TYR A 34 12.53 -7.96 -0.95
N SER A 35 12.37 -8.77 -2.01
CA SER A 35 11.12 -9.51 -2.25
C SER A 35 10.82 -10.48 -1.11
N LYS A 36 11.82 -11.27 -0.69
CA LYS A 36 11.71 -12.19 0.46
C LYS A 36 11.39 -11.46 1.76
N ALA A 37 12.06 -10.34 2.03
CA ALA A 37 11.81 -9.56 3.23
C ALA A 37 10.42 -8.92 3.22
N PHE A 38 9.94 -8.47 2.06
CA PHE A 38 8.60 -7.94 1.88
C PHE A 38 7.56 -9.02 2.19
N GLU A 39 7.63 -10.18 1.53
CA GLU A 39 6.70 -11.29 1.78
C GLU A 39 6.71 -11.73 3.25
N ALA A 40 7.91 -11.88 3.82
CA ALA A 40 8.06 -12.24 5.23
C ALA A 40 7.38 -11.21 6.14
N ALA A 41 7.66 -9.91 5.97
CA ALA A 41 7.06 -8.85 6.79
C ALA A 41 5.53 -8.86 6.71
N PHE A 42 4.98 -9.01 5.50
CA PHE A 42 3.53 -9.02 5.29
C PHE A 42 2.86 -10.34 5.74
N SER A 43 3.62 -11.42 5.97
CA SER A 43 3.05 -12.71 6.41
C SER A 43 2.55 -12.70 7.87
N PHE A 44 3.06 -11.79 8.70
CA PHE A 44 2.71 -11.73 10.13
C PHE A 44 2.30 -10.33 10.62
N VAL A 45 2.19 -9.35 9.71
CA VAL A 45 1.81 -7.99 10.10
C VAL A 45 0.36 -7.93 10.57
N ALA A 46 0.16 -7.37 11.75
CA ALA A 46 -1.15 -7.15 12.33
C ALA A 46 -1.69 -5.73 12.08
N GLU A 47 -0.80 -4.76 11.92
CA GLU A 47 -1.13 -3.36 11.73
C GLU A 47 -0.17 -2.72 10.72
N LEU A 48 -0.72 -1.99 9.76
CA LEU A 48 0.03 -1.13 8.85
C LEU A 48 -0.22 0.32 9.22
N ASN A 49 0.77 0.98 9.83
CA ASN A 49 0.64 2.35 10.29
C ASN A 49 1.32 3.34 9.33
N TYR A 50 0.51 4.17 8.69
CA TYR A 50 0.91 5.22 7.74
C TYR A 50 0.23 6.55 8.06
N ALA A 51 -0.07 6.80 9.33
CA ALA A 51 -0.70 8.04 9.79
C ALA A 51 0.23 9.26 9.64
N ALA A 52 -0.35 10.43 9.35
CA ALA A 52 0.33 11.73 9.37
C ALA A 52 1.55 11.86 8.44
N LEU A 53 1.57 11.17 7.31
CA LEU A 53 2.68 11.16 6.34
C LEU A 53 2.50 12.16 5.19
N ARG A 54 1.39 12.92 5.16
CA ARG A 54 1.04 13.84 4.05
C ARG A 54 0.94 13.10 2.72
N TRP A 55 0.45 11.86 2.75
CA TRP A 55 0.27 11.04 1.56
C TRP A 55 -0.93 11.50 0.74
N SER A 56 -0.70 11.66 -0.57
CA SER A 56 -1.74 11.92 -1.56
C SER A 56 -2.25 10.61 -2.17
N ASP A 57 -3.16 10.72 -3.15
CA ASP A 57 -3.71 9.57 -3.88
C ASP A 57 -2.63 8.68 -4.51
N GLU A 58 -1.50 9.26 -4.92
CA GLU A 58 -0.38 8.52 -5.49
C GLU A 58 0.22 7.53 -4.49
N GLN A 59 0.46 7.96 -3.25
CA GLN A 59 0.97 7.06 -2.22
C GLN A 59 -0.09 6.04 -1.80
N MET A 60 -1.37 6.43 -1.70
CA MET A 60 -2.45 5.48 -1.42
C MET A 60 -2.56 4.39 -2.48
N LYS A 61 -2.45 4.73 -3.76
CA LYS A 61 -2.42 3.76 -4.87
C LYS A 61 -1.18 2.87 -4.81
N SER A 62 -0.03 3.42 -4.43
CA SER A 62 1.20 2.64 -4.24
C SER A 62 1.06 1.65 -3.08
N LEU A 63 0.42 2.05 -1.98
CA LEU A 63 0.08 1.16 -0.86
C LEU A 63 -0.93 0.10 -1.29
N ALA A 64 -1.99 0.48 -2.01
CA ALA A 64 -2.98 -0.46 -2.55
C ALA A 64 -2.31 -1.56 -3.40
N GLN A 65 -1.38 -1.20 -4.29
CA GLN A 65 -0.61 -2.17 -5.06
C GLN A 65 0.22 -3.12 -4.18
N ALA A 66 0.82 -2.61 -3.10
CA ALA A 66 1.59 -3.43 -2.16
C ALA A 66 0.68 -4.39 -1.39
N ILE A 67 -0.51 -3.94 -0.97
CA ILE A 67 -1.53 -4.75 -0.31
C ILE A 67 -2.02 -5.86 -1.24
N THR A 68 -2.41 -5.53 -2.48
CA THR A 68 -2.83 -6.52 -3.47
C THR A 68 -1.76 -7.58 -3.69
N TYR A 69 -0.52 -7.13 -3.92
CA TYR A 69 0.61 -8.03 -4.09
C TYR A 69 0.80 -8.96 -2.87
N ALA A 70 0.82 -8.40 -1.67
CA ALA A 70 0.99 -9.17 -0.45
C ALA A 70 -0.08 -10.27 -0.34
N ARG A 71 -1.34 -9.94 -0.63
CA ARG A 71 -2.46 -10.90 -0.57
C ARG A 71 -2.33 -12.02 -1.61
N GLU A 72 -1.96 -11.68 -2.84
CA GLU A 72 -1.73 -12.65 -3.91
C GLU A 72 -0.59 -13.62 -3.57
N HIS A 73 0.32 -13.22 -2.68
CA HIS A 73 1.45 -14.00 -2.20
C HIS A 73 1.25 -14.57 -0.78
N GLY A 74 0.00 -14.61 -0.29
CA GLY A 74 -0.36 -15.25 0.99
C GLY A 74 -0.08 -14.41 2.25
N GLY A 75 0.23 -13.13 2.10
CA GLY A 75 0.38 -12.16 3.19
C GLY A 75 -0.95 -11.58 3.67
N LEU A 76 -0.86 -10.72 4.69
CA LEU A 76 -1.98 -10.02 5.37
C LEU A 76 -3.01 -10.94 6.02
N THR A 77 -2.67 -12.20 6.28
CA THR A 77 -3.55 -13.19 6.94
C THR A 77 -3.84 -12.84 8.41
N LEU A 78 -3.00 -12.00 9.03
CA LEU A 78 -3.14 -11.53 10.41
C LEU A 78 -3.49 -10.03 10.50
N CYS A 79 -3.74 -9.35 9.37
CA CYS A 79 -4.02 -7.92 9.32
C CYS A 79 -5.32 -7.60 10.06
N ASN A 80 -5.23 -6.76 11.08
CA ASN A 80 -6.38 -6.23 11.80
C ASN A 80 -6.71 -4.81 11.36
N GLU A 81 -5.68 -4.00 11.07
CA GLU A 81 -5.85 -2.59 10.76
C GLU A 81 -4.82 -2.04 9.76
N VAL A 82 -5.29 -1.16 8.88
CA VAL A 82 -4.49 -0.27 8.04
C VAL A 82 -4.86 1.16 8.43
N ASP A 83 -3.95 1.84 9.10
CA ASP A 83 -4.10 3.23 9.54
C ASP A 83 -3.46 4.17 8.52
N VAL A 84 -4.30 4.96 7.85
CA VAL A 84 -3.90 6.03 6.93
C VAL A 84 -4.47 7.38 7.38
N THR A 85 -4.69 7.55 8.68
CA THR A 85 -5.24 8.79 9.24
C THR A 85 -4.34 10.00 9.02
N ASP A 86 -4.92 11.20 9.05
CA ASP A 86 -4.20 12.48 8.96
C ASP A 86 -3.33 12.61 7.68
N ASN A 87 -3.81 12.11 6.55
CA ASN A 87 -3.16 12.24 5.25
C ASN A 87 -3.93 13.18 4.30
N ASP A 88 -3.33 13.44 3.14
CA ASP A 88 -3.84 14.38 2.13
C ASP A 88 -4.45 13.61 0.93
N ALA A 89 -5.12 12.48 1.18
CA ALA A 89 -5.77 11.68 0.13
C ALA A 89 -7.20 12.18 -0.16
N SER A 90 -7.62 12.02 -1.41
CA SER A 90 -9.00 12.19 -1.86
C SER A 90 -9.76 10.86 -1.84
N GLU A 91 -11.03 10.87 -2.24
CA GLU A 91 -11.81 9.65 -2.42
C GLU A 91 -11.12 8.65 -3.37
N ALA A 92 -10.38 9.12 -4.38
CA ALA A 92 -9.75 8.24 -5.36
C ALA A 92 -8.63 7.38 -4.75
N GLY A 93 -7.86 7.93 -3.80
CA GLY A 93 -6.85 7.18 -3.06
C GLY A 93 -7.49 6.13 -2.14
N LEU A 94 -8.56 6.51 -1.43
CA LEU A 94 -9.25 5.60 -0.50
C LEU A 94 -10.00 4.47 -1.21
N LEU A 95 -10.63 4.74 -2.36
CA LEU A 95 -11.26 3.70 -3.18
C LEU A 95 -10.25 2.63 -3.61
N ALA A 96 -9.04 3.03 -4.01
CA ALA A 96 -7.99 2.07 -4.36
C ALA A 96 -7.58 1.17 -3.18
N LEU A 97 -7.52 1.72 -1.97
CA LEU A 97 -7.23 0.93 -0.76
C LEU A 97 -8.37 -0.02 -0.41
N ILE A 98 -9.63 0.41 -0.54
CA ILE A 98 -10.80 -0.45 -0.30
C ILE A 98 -10.78 -1.65 -1.25
N ASP A 99 -10.56 -1.41 -2.55
CA ASP A 99 -10.51 -2.49 -3.54
C ASP A 99 -9.36 -3.47 -3.22
N ALA A 100 -8.18 -2.98 -2.81
CA ALA A 100 -7.07 -3.83 -2.41
C ALA A 100 -7.34 -4.64 -1.13
N LEU A 101 -8.14 -4.10 -0.22
CA LEU A 101 -8.53 -4.73 1.05
C LEU A 101 -9.76 -5.64 0.94
N ALA A 102 -10.40 -5.73 -0.23
CA ALA A 102 -11.63 -6.50 -0.44
C ALA A 102 -11.47 -7.97 -0.02
N GLY A 103 -12.18 -8.39 1.03
CA GLY A 103 -12.09 -9.75 1.59
C GLY A 103 -10.83 -10.04 2.43
N ALA A 104 -10.02 -9.04 2.77
CA ALA A 104 -8.87 -9.20 3.66
C ALA A 104 -9.27 -9.30 5.14
N GLY A 105 -10.48 -8.85 5.51
CA GLY A 105 -10.92 -8.80 6.92
C GLY A 105 -10.26 -7.71 7.76
N CYS A 106 -9.37 -6.92 7.16
CA CYS A 106 -8.63 -5.84 7.80
C CYS A 106 -9.47 -4.55 7.83
N LEU A 107 -9.46 -3.82 8.95
CA LEU A 107 -10.06 -2.50 9.09
C LEU A 107 -9.23 -1.45 8.34
N LEU A 108 -9.88 -0.50 7.68
CA LEU A 108 -9.23 0.71 7.16
C LEU A 108 -9.59 1.91 8.04
N ASP A 109 -8.61 2.52 8.71
CA ASP A 109 -8.80 3.81 9.38
C ASP A 109 -8.29 4.93 8.49
N ALA A 110 -9.22 5.71 7.94
CA ALA A 110 -8.96 6.80 7.01
C ALA A 110 -9.50 8.14 7.54
N ARG A 111 -9.71 8.25 8.85
CA ARG A 111 -10.13 9.52 9.49
C ARG A 111 -9.15 10.64 9.18
N SER A 112 -9.68 11.86 9.15
CA SER A 112 -8.89 13.08 8.88
C SER A 112 -8.15 13.08 7.53
N ASN A 113 -8.66 12.36 6.53
CA ASN A 113 -8.28 12.61 5.13
C ASN A 113 -9.20 13.72 4.58
N HIS A 114 -8.60 14.85 4.17
CA HIS A 114 -9.32 16.12 4.07
C HIS A 114 -9.66 16.60 2.65
N LEU A 115 -9.42 15.79 1.61
CA LEU A 115 -9.59 16.24 0.21
C LEU A 115 -10.88 15.80 -0.49
N TRP A 116 -11.83 15.18 0.20
CA TRP A 116 -13.05 14.67 -0.42
C TRP A 116 -14.32 15.47 -0.13
N SER A 117 -15.27 15.40 -1.08
CA SER A 117 -16.60 15.98 -0.96
C SER A 117 -17.55 15.08 -0.15
N LYS A 118 -18.71 15.59 0.30
CA LYS A 118 -19.78 14.74 0.89
C LYS A 118 -20.21 13.60 -0.03
N ALA A 119 -20.19 13.82 -1.34
CA ALA A 119 -20.48 12.78 -2.32
C ALA A 119 -19.36 11.74 -2.39
N GLY A 120 -18.10 12.17 -2.26
CA GLY A 120 -16.93 11.30 -2.17
C GLY A 120 -16.98 10.41 -0.93
N GLU A 121 -17.32 10.95 0.24
CA GLU A 121 -17.49 10.17 1.47
C GLU A 121 -18.55 9.06 1.30
N ALA A 122 -19.71 9.41 0.70
CA ALA A 122 -20.77 8.43 0.43
C ALA A 122 -20.30 7.33 -0.55
N ALA A 123 -19.51 7.68 -1.57
CA ALA A 123 -18.96 6.72 -2.52
C ALA A 123 -18.00 5.73 -1.84
N VAL A 124 -17.14 6.21 -0.94
CA VAL A 124 -16.21 5.36 -0.19
C VAL A 124 -16.94 4.46 0.80
N ARG A 125 -17.96 4.96 1.51
CA ARG A 125 -18.81 4.10 2.36
C ARG A 125 -19.47 2.99 1.57
N LYS A 126 -20.06 3.33 0.42
CA LYS A 126 -20.68 2.34 -0.47
C LYS A 126 -19.66 1.31 -0.95
N ALA A 127 -18.47 1.75 -1.39
CA ALA A 127 -17.43 0.84 -1.85
C ALA A 127 -16.95 -0.09 -0.73
N ALA A 128 -16.83 0.42 0.51
CA ALA A 128 -16.45 -0.38 1.66
C ALA A 128 -17.51 -1.46 1.97
N GLU A 129 -18.80 -1.12 1.89
CA GLU A 129 -19.90 -2.08 2.01
C GLU A 129 -19.86 -3.14 0.91
N ASP A 130 -19.73 -2.73 -0.37
CA ASP A 130 -19.68 -3.63 -1.52
C ASP A 130 -18.49 -4.62 -1.44
N ASN A 131 -17.35 -4.18 -0.89
CA ASN A 131 -16.13 -4.98 -0.74
C ASN A 131 -16.00 -5.69 0.61
N ASN A 132 -17.01 -5.56 1.50
CA ASN A 132 -16.98 -6.09 2.87
C ASN A 132 -15.73 -5.63 3.66
N VAL A 133 -15.38 -4.36 3.53
CA VAL A 133 -14.29 -3.68 4.23
C VAL A 133 -14.88 -2.82 5.33
N LYS A 134 -14.39 -2.97 6.57
CA LYS A 134 -14.73 -2.03 7.64
C LYS A 134 -13.91 -0.76 7.45
N VAL A 135 -14.54 0.41 7.56
CA VAL A 135 -13.85 1.69 7.36
C VAL A 135 -14.25 2.72 8.41
N TYR A 136 -13.27 3.45 8.94
CA TYR A 136 -13.46 4.68 9.72
C TYR A 136 -13.05 5.89 8.89
N LEU A 137 -13.91 6.91 8.86
CA LEU A 137 -13.83 8.08 8.00
C LEU A 137 -14.02 9.36 8.82
#